data_AF-A0A510G8L0-F1
#
_entry.id   AF-A0A510G8L0-F1
#
_cell.length_a   1.000
_cell.length_b   1.000
_cell.length_c   1.000
_cell.angle_alpha   90.00
_cell.angle_beta   90.00
_cell.angle_gamma   90.00
#
_symmetry.space_group_name_H-M   'P 1'
#
loop_
_entity.id
_entity.type
_entity.pdbx_description
1 polymer ?
#
loop_
_entity_poly.entity_id
_entity_poly.type
_entity_poly.pdbx_seq_one_letter_code
_entity_poly.pdbx_strand_id
1 'polypeptide(L)'
;MKDILLGFRRWLGVNPGRLIKVPLIFIKIAAKLGDFLKIGPINSTAYNMLLQPNIADKKDFIDFTSIIPRNLQQGFAIEPLTVQSIWHARLYFLKPIIKIVLGLFWIMTGIISSIFAYDASMQIIIPLGFDKQIAPYILYGSCFTDIILGILLIIKNKISRICSLQILLILAYTLLLTYPKPILWLDPLGPIFKNIPIILLTLVLMAIERDK
;
A
#
# COMPACT_ATOMS: atom_id res chain seq x y z
N MET A 1 -22.13 16.61 -10.99
CA MET A 1 -21.12 15.58 -10.63
C MET A 1 -20.38 15.00 -11.84
N LYS A 2 -21.08 14.51 -12.89
CA LYS A 2 -20.45 13.97 -14.10
C LYS A 2 -19.40 14.92 -14.72
N ASP A 3 -19.75 16.19 -14.89
CA ASP A 3 -18.87 17.17 -15.53
C ASP A 3 -17.64 17.50 -14.69
N ILE A 4 -17.78 17.46 -13.35
CA ILE A 4 -16.66 17.64 -12.42
C ILE A 4 -15.66 16.50 -12.59
N LEU A 5 -16.14 15.24 -12.60
CA LEU A 5 -15.28 14.06 -12.78
C LEU A 5 -14.55 14.08 -14.13
N LEU A 6 -15.27 14.39 -15.22
CA LEU A 6 -14.66 14.50 -16.54
C LEU A 6 -13.67 15.68 -16.62
N GLY A 7 -13.97 16.79 -15.93
CA GLY A 7 -13.08 17.94 -15.80
C GLY A 7 -11.74 17.56 -15.16
N PHE A 8 -11.77 16.89 -13.99
CA PHE A 8 -10.55 16.42 -13.33
C PHE A 8 -9.74 15.44 -14.19
N ARG A 9 -10.40 14.53 -14.92
CA ARG A 9 -9.69 13.60 -15.81
C ARG A 9 -8.99 14.30 -16.95
N ARG A 10 -9.64 15.30 -17.56
CA ARG A 10 -9.01 16.16 -18.59
C ARG A 10 -7.84 16.94 -18.02
N TRP A 11 -8.00 17.53 -16.83
CA TRP A 11 -6.93 18.26 -16.15
C TRP A 11 -5.72 17.37 -15.82
N LEU A 12 -5.96 16.12 -15.41
CA LEU A 12 -4.92 15.10 -15.19
C LEU A 12 -4.28 14.56 -16.48
N GLY A 13 -4.74 14.97 -17.66
CA GLY A 13 -4.26 14.46 -18.95
C GLY A 13 -4.58 12.98 -19.20
N VAL A 14 -5.58 12.42 -18.52
CA VAL A 14 -5.98 11.01 -18.66
C VAL A 14 -7.28 10.89 -19.46
N ASN A 15 -7.43 9.77 -20.20
CA ASN A 15 -8.63 9.50 -21.00
C ASN A 15 -9.90 9.64 -20.13
N PRO A 16 -11.01 10.26 -20.60
CA PRO A 16 -12.25 10.47 -19.85
C PRO A 16 -12.81 9.22 -19.14
N GLY A 17 -12.44 8.02 -19.57
CA GLY A 17 -12.83 6.78 -18.90
C GLY A 17 -14.32 6.46 -19.06
N ARG A 18 -14.73 5.29 -18.57
CA ARG A 18 -16.14 4.88 -18.62
C ARG A 18 -16.85 5.32 -17.35
N LEU A 19 -17.98 6.00 -17.52
CA LEU A 19 -18.86 6.36 -16.42
C LEU A 19 -19.88 5.23 -16.22
N ILE A 20 -19.80 4.56 -15.08
CA ILE A 20 -20.70 3.48 -14.73
C ILE A 20 -21.70 4.02 -13.70
N LYS A 21 -22.99 3.78 -13.93
CA LYS A 21 -24.03 4.09 -12.94
C LYS A 21 -24.01 2.99 -11.88
N VAL A 22 -23.66 3.35 -10.65
CA VAL A 22 -23.64 2.44 -9.51
C VAL A 22 -24.91 2.65 -8.69
N PRO A 23 -25.71 1.61 -8.40
CA PRO A 23 -26.87 1.72 -7.52
C PRO A 23 -26.48 2.26 -6.14
N LEU A 24 -27.31 3.16 -5.58
CA LEU A 24 -27.03 3.85 -4.31
C LEU A 24 -26.80 2.89 -3.14
N ILE A 25 -27.43 1.71 -3.16
CA ILE A 25 -27.26 0.69 -2.12
C ILE A 25 -25.79 0.25 -1.97
N PHE A 26 -25.08 0.07 -3.09
CA PHE A 26 -23.67 -0.33 -3.05
C PHE A 26 -22.78 0.80 -2.53
N ILE A 27 -23.07 2.05 -2.91
CA ILE A 27 -22.34 3.22 -2.43
C ILE A 27 -22.54 3.39 -0.91
N LYS A 28 -23.76 3.19 -0.41
CA LYS A 28 -24.08 3.26 1.02
C LYS A 28 -23.35 2.17 1.82
N ILE A 29 -23.28 0.95 1.31
CA ILE A 29 -22.52 -0.14 1.93
C ILE A 29 -21.04 0.21 1.97
N ALA A 30 -20.47 0.69 0.85
CA ALA A 30 -19.08 1.10 0.78
C ALA A 30 -18.75 2.26 1.74
N ALA A 31 -19.65 3.24 1.88
CA ALA A 31 -19.52 4.36 2.81
C ALA A 31 -19.47 3.90 4.28
N LYS A 32 -20.36 2.99 4.69
CA LYS A 32 -20.34 2.42 6.04
C LYS A 32 -19.09 1.59 6.31
N LEU A 33 -18.63 0.82 5.31
CA LEU A 33 -17.39 0.06 5.43
C LEU A 33 -16.18 1.00 5.56
N GLY A 34 -16.18 2.12 4.83
CA GLY A 34 -15.17 3.15 4.94
C GLY A 34 -15.12 3.83 6.31
N ASP A 35 -16.28 4.07 6.95
CA ASP A 35 -16.34 4.56 8.33
C ASP A 35 -15.70 3.55 9.31
N PHE A 36 -16.05 2.27 9.18
CA PHE A 36 -15.54 1.20 10.04
C PHE A 36 -14.03 1.00 9.89
N LEU A 37 -13.54 0.95 8.65
CA LEU A 37 -12.13 0.73 8.34
C LEU A 37 -11.30 2.02 8.39
N LYS A 38 -11.92 3.18 8.62
CA LYS A 38 -11.30 4.52 8.56
C LYS A 38 -10.55 4.75 7.24
N ILE A 39 -11.14 4.29 6.12
CA ILE A 39 -10.53 4.33 4.79
C ILE A 39 -10.93 5.62 4.08
N GLY A 40 -9.97 6.54 3.97
CA GLY A 40 -9.97 7.60 2.95
C GLY A 40 -11.28 8.40 2.79
N PRO A 41 -11.60 8.85 1.56
CA PRO A 41 -12.71 9.78 1.30
C PRO A 41 -14.08 9.11 1.21
N ILE A 42 -14.16 7.77 1.28
CA ILE A 42 -15.42 7.03 1.17
C ILE A 42 -15.98 6.86 2.58
N ASN A 43 -16.93 7.71 2.95
CA ASN A 43 -17.54 7.70 4.28
C ASN A 43 -19.00 8.13 4.22
N SER A 44 -19.76 7.87 5.29
CA SER A 44 -21.21 8.18 5.31
C SER A 44 -21.47 9.69 5.18
N THR A 45 -20.58 10.54 5.69
CA THR A 45 -20.69 12.00 5.57
C THR A 45 -20.62 12.45 4.11
N ALA A 46 -19.60 12.02 3.36
CA ALA A 46 -19.45 12.32 1.95
C ALA A 46 -20.63 11.79 1.13
N TYR A 47 -21.10 10.58 1.42
CA TYR A 47 -22.29 10.02 0.79
C TYR A 47 -23.53 10.92 0.98
N ASN A 48 -23.81 11.34 2.22
CA ASN A 48 -24.96 12.19 2.52
C ASN A 48 -24.84 13.58 1.87
N MET A 49 -23.64 14.17 1.88
CA MET A 49 -23.38 15.46 1.22
C MET A 49 -23.60 15.40 -0.29
N LEU A 50 -23.26 14.29 -0.93
CA LEU A 50 -23.45 14.10 -2.38
C LEU A 50 -24.92 13.89 -2.78
N LEU A 51 -25.77 13.43 -1.86
CA LEU A 51 -27.21 13.27 -2.11
C LEU A 51 -27.97 14.58 -2.00
N GLN A 52 -27.44 15.54 -1.26
CA GLN A 52 -28.08 16.84 -1.08
C GLN A 52 -27.75 17.78 -2.25
N PRO A 53 -28.72 18.58 -2.73
CA PRO A 53 -28.44 19.63 -3.69
C PRO A 53 -27.55 20.68 -3.01
N ASN A 54 -26.30 20.79 -3.45
CA ASN A 54 -25.34 21.78 -2.98
C ASN A 54 -25.17 22.89 -4.02
N ILE A 55 -26.25 23.62 -4.27
CA ILE A 55 -26.33 24.69 -5.26
C ILE A 55 -26.89 25.92 -4.56
N ALA A 56 -26.19 27.05 -4.68
CA ALA A 56 -26.61 28.35 -4.18
C ALA A 56 -26.43 29.39 -5.28
N ASP A 57 -27.23 30.46 -5.24
CA ASP A 57 -26.99 31.61 -6.11
C ASP A 57 -25.68 32.30 -5.68
N LYS A 58 -24.86 32.65 -6.66
CA LYS A 58 -23.59 33.36 -6.45
C LYS A 58 -23.81 34.83 -6.09
N LYS A 59 -24.99 35.39 -6.38
CA LYS A 59 -25.27 36.82 -6.24
C LYS A 59 -25.07 37.30 -4.81
N ASP A 60 -25.74 36.68 -3.85
CA ASP A 60 -25.64 37.07 -2.43
C ASP A 60 -24.20 36.98 -1.90
N PHE A 61 -23.45 35.96 -2.35
CA PHE A 61 -22.04 35.82 -1.99
C PHE A 61 -21.17 36.93 -2.58
N ILE A 62 -21.38 37.28 -3.85
CA ILE A 62 -20.64 38.36 -4.53
C ILE A 62 -20.98 39.70 -3.88
N ASP A 63 -22.26 39.96 -3.62
CA ASP A 63 -22.73 41.22 -3.02
C ASP A 63 -22.15 41.41 -1.62
N PHE A 64 -22.03 40.33 -0.83
CA PHE A 64 -21.47 40.37 0.51
C PHE A 64 -19.93 40.46 0.53
N THR A 65 -19.23 39.70 -0.32
CA THR A 65 -17.76 39.55 -0.26
C THR A 65 -17.00 40.41 -1.27
N SER A 66 -17.68 40.92 -2.31
CA SER A 66 -17.08 41.48 -3.53
C SER A 66 -16.14 40.51 -4.28
N ILE A 67 -16.16 39.21 -3.95
CA ILE A 67 -15.34 38.19 -4.60
C ILE A 67 -16.14 37.53 -5.71
N ILE A 68 -15.61 37.56 -6.94
CA ILE A 68 -16.18 36.83 -8.07
C ILE A 68 -15.64 35.40 -8.05
N PRO A 69 -16.46 34.37 -7.74
CA PRO A 69 -16.01 32.99 -7.71
C PRO A 69 -15.64 32.52 -9.12
N ARG A 70 -14.51 31.82 -9.22
CA ARG A 70 -14.04 31.23 -10.47
C ARG A 70 -14.80 29.95 -10.76
N ASN A 71 -14.99 29.65 -12.04
CA ASN A 71 -15.49 28.35 -12.44
C ASN A 71 -14.37 27.29 -12.40
N LEU A 72 -14.76 26.01 -12.49
CA LEU A 72 -13.84 24.88 -12.38
C LEU A 72 -12.75 24.91 -13.47
N GLN A 73 -13.10 25.32 -14.70
CA GLN A 73 -12.18 25.40 -15.82
C GLN A 73 -11.11 26.48 -15.61
N GLN A 74 -11.50 27.63 -15.05
CA GLN A 74 -10.58 28.70 -14.65
C GLN A 74 -9.64 28.23 -13.52
N GLY A 75 -10.15 27.45 -12.56
CA GLY A 75 -9.32 26.84 -11.52
C GLY A 75 -8.25 25.92 -12.10
N PHE A 76 -8.65 25.02 -13.00
CA PHE A 76 -7.73 24.10 -13.69
C PHE A 76 -6.68 24.78 -14.57
N ALA A 77 -6.99 25.95 -15.14
CA ALA A 77 -6.03 26.71 -15.95
C ALA A 77 -4.95 27.39 -15.11
N ILE A 78 -5.27 27.74 -13.86
CA ILE A 78 -4.36 28.47 -12.94
C ILE A 78 -3.48 27.49 -12.15
N GLU A 79 -3.99 26.30 -11.82
CA GLU A 79 -3.23 25.27 -11.14
C GLU A 79 -2.63 24.29 -12.17
N PRO A 80 -1.37 24.47 -12.60
CA PRO A 80 -0.78 23.61 -13.62
C PRO A 80 -0.68 22.17 -13.12
N LEU A 81 -0.92 21.21 -14.02
CA LEU A 81 -0.71 19.80 -13.71
C LEU A 81 0.77 19.55 -13.39
N THR A 82 1.04 19.12 -12.17
CA THR A 82 2.40 18.78 -11.75
C THR A 82 2.66 17.28 -11.85
N VAL A 83 3.93 16.92 -11.96
CA VAL A 83 4.36 15.51 -11.93
C VAL A 83 3.89 14.86 -10.62
N GLN A 84 3.96 15.58 -9.49
CA GLN A 84 3.49 15.13 -8.18
C GLN A 84 2.01 14.73 -8.20
N SER A 85 1.14 15.53 -8.83
CA SER A 85 -0.30 15.22 -8.93
C SER A 85 -0.56 13.90 -9.68
N ILE A 86 0.22 13.63 -10.73
CA ILE A 86 0.11 12.39 -11.52
C ILE A 86 0.59 11.19 -10.69
N TRP A 87 1.75 11.31 -10.03
CA TRP A 87 2.28 10.25 -9.18
C TRP A 87 1.34 9.92 -8.04
N HIS A 88 0.84 10.94 -7.34
CA HIS A 88 -0.12 10.76 -6.26
C HIS A 88 -1.38 10.03 -6.76
N ALA A 89 -1.97 10.46 -7.88
CA ALA A 89 -3.16 9.83 -8.45
C ALA A 89 -2.94 8.34 -8.82
N ARG A 90 -1.75 7.98 -9.35
CA ARG A 90 -1.42 6.60 -9.73
C ARG A 90 -1.09 5.73 -8.51
N LEU A 91 -0.35 6.27 -7.55
CA LEU A 91 0.11 5.53 -6.36
C LEU A 91 -0.97 5.37 -5.29
N TYR A 92 -1.99 6.22 -5.30
CA TYR A 92 -3.08 6.21 -4.31
C TYR A 92 -3.66 4.82 -4.07
N PHE A 93 -4.01 4.09 -5.13
CA PHE A 93 -4.56 2.74 -5.04
C PHE A 93 -3.49 1.64 -4.96
N LEU A 94 -2.27 1.89 -5.45
CA LEU A 94 -1.17 0.93 -5.37
C LEU A 94 -0.65 0.78 -3.94
N LYS A 95 -0.66 1.85 -3.15
CA LYS A 95 -0.22 1.84 -1.75
C LYS A 95 -0.84 0.72 -0.90
N PRO A 96 -2.18 0.60 -0.78
CA PRO A 96 -2.80 -0.48 -0.02
C PRO A 96 -2.54 -1.87 -0.64
N ILE A 97 -2.45 -1.98 -1.97
CA ILE A 97 -2.15 -3.23 -2.65
C ILE A 97 -0.74 -3.72 -2.29
N ILE A 98 0.27 -2.85 -2.39
CA ILE A 98 1.66 -3.15 -2.03
C ILE A 98 1.74 -3.61 -0.57
N LYS A 99 1.07 -2.89 0.33
CA LYS A 99 1.01 -3.20 1.76
C LYS A 99 0.43 -4.60 2.02
N ILE A 100 -0.69 -4.95 1.37
CA ILE A 100 -1.33 -6.26 1.51
C ILE A 100 -0.46 -7.37 0.92
N VAL A 101 0.07 -7.17 -0.29
CA VAL A 101 0.89 -8.18 -0.98
C VAL A 101 2.18 -8.46 -0.22
N LEU A 102 2.90 -7.42 0.23
CA LEU A 102 4.08 -7.60 1.07
C LEU A 102 3.72 -8.27 2.40
N GLY A 103 2.64 -7.86 3.06
CA GLY A 103 2.23 -8.48 4.31
C GLY A 103 1.90 -9.96 4.16
N LEU A 104 1.15 -10.32 3.12
CA LEU A 104 0.84 -11.72 2.78
C LEU A 104 2.09 -12.51 2.43
N PHE A 105 3.04 -11.91 1.70
CA PHE A 105 4.31 -12.54 1.39
C PHE A 105 5.03 -12.97 2.68
N TRP A 106 5.18 -12.06 3.65
CA TRP A 106 5.82 -12.33 4.94
C TRP A 106 5.07 -13.36 5.79
N ILE A 107 3.73 -13.31 5.81
CA ILE A 107 2.93 -14.30 6.55
C ILE A 107 3.11 -15.69 5.93
N MET A 108 3.04 -15.78 4.60
CA MET A 108 3.13 -17.05 3.89
C MET A 108 4.54 -17.65 3.98
N THR A 109 5.61 -16.85 3.96
CA THR A 109 6.98 -17.39 4.16
C THR A 109 7.13 -18.05 5.52
N GLY A 110 6.60 -17.42 6.58
CA GLY A 110 6.62 -18.01 7.93
C GLY A 110 5.77 -19.28 8.04
N ILE A 111 4.57 -19.30 7.46
CA ILE A 111 3.69 -20.49 7.45
C ILE A 111 4.30 -21.64 6.66
N ILE A 112 4.79 -21.36 5.45
CA ILE A 112 5.39 -22.38 4.58
C ILE A 112 6.63 -22.98 5.24
N SER A 113 7.52 -22.15 5.78
CA SER A 113 8.77 -22.63 6.39
C SER A 113 8.54 -23.43 7.68
N SER A 114 7.51 -23.08 8.46
CA SER A 114 7.21 -23.78 9.72
C SER A 114 6.39 -25.07 9.54
N ILE A 115 5.40 -25.08 8.65
CA ILE A 115 4.44 -26.20 8.53
C ILE A 115 4.75 -27.10 7.34
N PHE A 116 4.94 -26.51 6.15
CA PHE A 116 4.97 -27.25 4.89
C PHE A 116 6.39 -27.63 4.43
N ALA A 117 7.39 -26.87 4.86
CA ALA A 117 8.77 -27.01 4.43
C ALA A 117 9.73 -27.10 5.63
N TYR A 118 9.28 -27.71 6.73
CA TYR A 118 10.08 -27.85 7.95
C TYR A 118 11.43 -28.51 7.68
N ASP A 119 11.44 -29.68 7.03
CA ASP A 119 12.67 -30.42 6.74
C ASP A 119 13.62 -29.65 5.82
N ALA A 120 13.08 -29.02 4.77
CA ALA A 120 13.86 -28.17 3.87
C ALA A 120 14.46 -26.95 4.60
N SER A 121 13.71 -26.35 5.52
CA SER A 121 14.17 -25.23 6.35
C SER A 121 15.28 -25.67 7.31
N MET A 122 15.18 -26.87 7.89
CA MET A 122 16.23 -27.45 8.73
C MET A 122 17.52 -27.75 7.97
N GLN A 123 17.42 -28.19 6.71
CA GLN A 123 18.57 -28.35 5.82
C GLN A 123 19.26 -27.02 5.46
N ILE A 124 18.59 -25.89 5.66
CA ILE A 124 19.19 -24.56 5.51
C ILE A 124 19.86 -24.12 6.81
N ILE A 125 19.21 -24.31 7.97
CA ILE A 125 19.69 -23.81 9.27
C ILE A 125 20.84 -24.63 9.84
N ILE A 126 20.77 -25.97 9.81
CA ILE A 126 21.80 -26.83 10.43
C ILE A 126 23.20 -26.56 9.84
N PRO A 127 23.38 -26.40 8.51
CA PRO A 127 24.69 -26.06 7.94
C PRO A 127 25.23 -24.68 8.32
N LEU A 128 24.44 -23.81 8.94
CA LEU A 128 24.92 -22.51 9.45
C LEU A 128 25.72 -22.64 10.76
N GLY A 129 25.89 -23.86 11.29
CA GLY A 129 26.64 -24.13 12.52
C GLY A 129 25.80 -24.11 13.79
N PHE A 130 24.47 -24.03 13.68
CA PHE A 130 23.57 -24.15 14.82
C PHE A 130 23.41 -25.61 15.25
N ASP A 131 23.42 -25.85 16.56
CA ASP A 131 23.16 -27.17 17.12
C ASP A 131 21.74 -27.66 16.74
N LYS A 132 21.60 -28.97 16.52
CA LYS A 132 20.34 -29.63 16.15
C LYS A 132 19.24 -29.43 17.19
N GLN A 133 19.61 -29.23 18.46
CA GLN A 133 18.65 -28.95 19.53
C GLN A 133 18.12 -27.50 19.45
N ILE A 134 18.94 -26.56 18.97
CA ILE A 134 18.60 -25.13 18.93
C ILE A 134 17.95 -24.74 17.60
N ALA A 135 18.30 -25.43 16.50
CA ALA A 135 17.82 -25.14 15.16
C ALA A 135 16.28 -25.03 15.03
N PRO A 136 15.45 -25.89 15.65
CA PRO A 136 14.00 -25.75 15.60
C PRO A 136 13.50 -24.45 16.26
N TYR A 137 14.10 -24.02 17.37
CA TYR A 137 13.73 -22.76 18.03
C TYR A 137 14.07 -21.55 17.19
N ILE A 138 15.22 -21.59 16.49
CA ILE A 138 15.60 -20.54 15.52
C ILE A 138 14.60 -20.49 14.38
N LEU A 139 14.22 -21.65 13.82
CA LEU A 139 13.23 -21.73 12.74
C LEU A 139 11.90 -21.13 13.20
N TYR A 140 11.29 -21.65 14.26
CA TYR A 140 9.99 -21.16 14.73
C TYR A 140 10.05 -19.69 15.15
N GLY A 141 11.15 -19.24 15.78
CA GLY A 141 11.36 -17.82 16.11
C GLY A 141 11.41 -16.93 14.88
N SER A 142 12.11 -17.35 13.82
CA SER A 142 12.16 -16.62 12.54
C SER A 142 10.78 -16.60 11.84
N CYS A 143 10.11 -17.75 11.74
CA CYS A 143 8.76 -17.85 11.15
C CYS A 143 7.72 -17.01 11.90
N PHE A 144 7.80 -16.99 13.23
CA PHE A 144 6.91 -16.19 14.06
C PHE A 144 7.17 -14.68 13.88
N THR A 145 8.44 -14.29 13.78
CA THR A 145 8.82 -12.91 13.46
C THR A 145 8.28 -12.51 12.09
N ASP A 146 8.38 -13.40 11.10
CA ASP A 146 7.89 -13.16 9.75
C ASP A 146 6.37 -12.89 9.74
N ILE A 147 5.60 -13.76 10.39
CA ILE A 147 4.15 -13.65 10.50
C ILE A 147 3.75 -12.36 11.24
N ILE A 148 4.41 -12.04 12.36
CA ILE A 148 4.13 -10.81 13.10
C ILE A 148 4.39 -9.58 12.24
N LEU A 149 5.53 -9.51 11.56
CA LEU A 149 5.86 -8.36 10.73
C LEU A 149 4.89 -8.21 9.56
N GLY A 150 4.46 -9.31 8.93
CA GLY A 150 3.45 -9.28 7.89
C GLY A 150 2.08 -8.80 8.38
N ILE A 151 1.61 -9.28 9.53
CA ILE A 151 0.35 -8.83 10.15
C ILE A 151 0.43 -7.35 10.55
N LEU A 152 1.51 -6.96 11.22
CA LEU A 152 1.72 -5.57 11.63
C LEU A 152 1.80 -4.65 10.41
N LEU A 153 2.45 -5.09 9.33
CA LEU A 153 2.52 -4.33 8.09
C LEU A 153 1.13 -4.05 7.55
N ILE A 154 0.19 -5.02 7.56
CA ILE A 154 -1.17 -4.85 7.05
C ILE A 154 -2.01 -3.93 7.95
N ILE A 155 -1.96 -4.13 9.26
CA ILE A 155 -2.89 -3.49 10.21
C ILE A 155 -2.44 -2.08 10.62
N LYS A 156 -1.14 -1.83 10.76
CA LYS A 156 -0.65 -0.55 11.31
C LYS A 156 -0.71 0.57 10.26
N ASN A 157 -0.95 1.79 10.72
CA ASN A 157 -0.91 2.99 9.88
C ASN A 157 0.51 3.57 9.75
N LYS A 158 1.34 3.46 10.80
CA LYS A 158 2.74 3.91 10.78
C LYS A 158 3.65 2.72 10.52
N ILE A 159 4.01 2.51 9.26
CA ILE A 159 4.73 1.31 8.82
C ILE A 159 6.24 1.47 8.66
N SER A 160 6.77 2.70 8.74
CA SER A 160 8.21 2.98 8.52
C SER A 160 9.13 2.09 9.37
N ARG A 161 8.87 1.96 10.68
CA ARG A 161 9.66 1.10 11.57
C ARG A 161 9.55 -0.39 11.22
N ILE A 162 8.37 -0.84 10.83
CA ILE A 162 8.12 -2.24 10.42
C ILE A 162 8.90 -2.54 9.14
N CYS A 163 8.83 -1.64 8.15
CA CYS A 163 9.56 -1.76 6.90
C CYS A 163 11.08 -1.74 7.12
N SER A 164 11.59 -0.87 8.01
CA SER A 164 13.02 -0.87 8.38
C SER A 164 13.46 -2.19 9.02
N LEU A 165 12.65 -2.77 9.92
CA LEU A 165 12.93 -4.09 10.50
C LEU A 165 12.90 -5.20 9.43
N GLN A 166 11.94 -5.16 8.50
CA GLN A 166 11.86 -6.10 7.38
C GLN A 166 13.13 -6.04 6.51
N ILE A 167 13.56 -4.84 6.12
CA ILE A 167 14.80 -4.65 5.34
C ILE A 167 16.01 -5.16 6.13
N LEU A 168 16.13 -4.82 7.41
CA LEU A 168 17.23 -5.26 8.27
C LEU A 168 17.30 -6.80 8.35
N LEU A 169 16.16 -7.46 8.56
CA LEU A 169 16.09 -8.92 8.59
C LEU A 169 16.50 -9.53 7.25
N ILE A 170 15.98 -8.99 6.13
CA ILE A 170 16.36 -9.45 4.79
C ILE A 170 17.86 -9.36 4.57
N LEU A 171 18.48 -8.23 4.92
CA LEU A 171 19.92 -8.05 4.80
C LEU A 171 20.68 -9.02 5.72
N ALA A 172 20.26 -9.16 6.98
CA ALA A 172 20.92 -10.02 7.95
C ALA A 172 20.93 -11.49 7.51
N TYR A 173 19.79 -12.06 7.14
CA TYR A 173 19.76 -13.46 6.71
C TYR A 173 20.42 -13.65 5.33
N THR A 174 20.36 -12.66 4.43
CA THR A 174 21.05 -12.74 3.13
C THR A 174 22.56 -12.82 3.32
N LEU A 175 23.12 -12.03 4.23
CA LEU A 175 24.55 -12.09 4.58
C LEU A 175 24.91 -13.43 5.23
N LEU A 176 24.08 -13.90 6.17
CA LEU A 176 24.27 -15.20 6.83
C LEU A 176 24.24 -16.38 5.85
N LEU A 177 23.45 -16.32 4.79
CA LEU A 177 23.35 -17.37 3.77
C LEU A 177 24.42 -17.27 2.69
N THR A 178 24.90 -16.07 2.38
CA THR A 178 25.83 -15.83 1.26
C THR A 178 27.19 -16.50 1.48
N TYR A 179 27.72 -16.48 2.70
CA TYR A 179 29.01 -17.09 3.02
C TYR A 179 28.99 -18.63 2.96
N PRO A 180 28.08 -19.34 3.66
CA PRO A 180 28.06 -20.80 3.68
C PRO A 180 27.42 -21.43 2.43
N LYS A 181 26.50 -20.73 1.75
CA LYS A 181 25.79 -21.26 0.57
C LYS A 181 25.73 -20.23 -0.57
N PRO A 182 26.88 -19.82 -1.15
CA PRO A 182 26.90 -18.86 -2.25
C PRO A 182 26.15 -19.36 -3.50
N ILE A 183 26.02 -20.68 -3.66
CA ILE A 183 25.27 -21.29 -4.75
C ILE A 183 23.78 -20.88 -4.78
N LEU A 184 23.20 -20.43 -3.65
CA LEU A 184 21.82 -19.93 -3.60
C LEU A 184 21.60 -18.66 -4.43
N TRP A 185 22.66 -17.96 -4.82
CA TRP A 185 22.58 -16.87 -5.79
C TRP A 185 22.32 -17.40 -7.21
N LEU A 186 22.86 -18.57 -7.56
CA LEU A 186 22.73 -19.16 -8.89
C LEU A 186 21.56 -20.17 -8.97
N ASP A 187 20.81 -20.35 -7.89
CA ASP A 187 19.67 -21.25 -7.87
C ASP A 187 18.57 -20.77 -8.85
N PRO A 188 17.98 -21.65 -9.67
CA PRO A 188 16.99 -21.28 -10.68
C PRO A 188 15.76 -20.54 -10.14
N LEU A 189 15.41 -20.77 -8.87
CA LEU A 189 14.29 -20.10 -8.20
C LEU A 189 14.67 -18.73 -7.61
N GLY A 190 15.95 -18.35 -7.68
CA GLY A 190 16.49 -17.06 -7.25
C GLY A 190 16.13 -16.69 -5.80
N PRO A 191 16.30 -17.58 -4.81
CA PRO A 191 15.85 -17.36 -3.43
C PRO A 191 16.54 -16.16 -2.76
N ILE A 192 17.78 -15.84 -3.15
CA ILE A 192 18.47 -14.62 -2.69
C ILE A 192 18.17 -13.43 -3.61
N PHE A 193 18.15 -13.65 -4.93
CA PHE A 193 17.90 -12.56 -5.88
C PHE A 193 16.52 -11.90 -5.72
N LYS A 194 15.49 -12.66 -5.31
CA LYS A 194 14.16 -12.10 -5.01
C LYS A 194 14.17 -11.08 -3.87
N ASN A 195 15.20 -11.07 -3.01
CA ASN A 195 15.29 -10.12 -1.90
C ASN A 195 15.51 -8.69 -2.37
N ILE A 196 16.20 -8.49 -3.51
CA ILE A 196 16.47 -7.17 -4.09
C ILE A 196 15.15 -6.45 -4.44
N PRO A 197 14.25 -7.01 -5.28
CA PRO A 197 12.98 -6.36 -5.59
C PRO A 197 12.07 -6.26 -4.35
N ILE A 198 12.14 -7.18 -3.38
CA ILE A 198 11.36 -7.08 -2.13
C ILE A 198 11.83 -5.89 -1.28
N ILE A 199 13.15 -5.69 -1.15
CA ILE A 199 13.71 -4.52 -0.45
C ILE A 199 13.28 -3.24 -1.17
N LEU A 200 13.41 -3.20 -2.50
CA LEU A 200 13.02 -2.03 -3.29
C LEU A 200 11.53 -1.71 -3.13
N LEU A 201 10.66 -2.72 -3.17
CA LEU A 201 9.23 -2.55 -2.98
C LEU A 201 8.90 -2.07 -1.55
N THR A 202 9.61 -2.58 -0.55
CA THR A 202 9.51 -2.10 0.84
C THR A 202 9.93 -0.64 0.96
N LEU A 203 11.01 -0.22 0.28
CA LEU A 203 11.45 1.19 0.23
C LEU A 203 10.44 2.10 -0.49
N VAL A 204 9.85 1.63 -1.60
CA VAL A 204 8.77 2.35 -2.30
C VAL A 204 7.58 2.53 -1.35
N LEU A 205 7.19 1.48 -0.62
CA LEU A 205 6.12 1.56 0.35
C LEU A 205 6.43 2.58 1.48
N MET A 206 7.68 2.65 1.95
CA MET A 206 8.12 3.67 2.91
C MET A 206 8.06 5.08 2.33
N ALA A 207 8.40 5.27 1.07
CA ALA A 207 8.40 6.57 0.41
C ALA A 207 6.98 7.13 0.25
N ILE A 208 6.03 6.30 -0.19
CA ILE A 208 4.62 6.69 -0.39
C ILE A 208 3.81 6.75 0.92
N GLU A 209 4.36 6.29 2.05
CA GLU A 209 3.72 6.46 3.35
C GLU A 209 3.87 7.86 3.92
N ARG A 210 4.94 8.59 3.56
CA ARG A 210 5.27 9.90 4.15
C ARG A 210 4.31 11.04 3.78
N ASP A 211 3.31 10.78 2.94
CA ASP A 211 2.31 11.76 2.50
C ASP A 211 1.22 12.08 3.56
N LYS A 212 1.54 12.03 4.86
CA LYS A 212 0.64 12.42 5.96
C LYS A 212 1.32 13.30 7.01
#